data_AF-A0A1F5G476-F1
#
_entry.id   AF-A0A1F5G476-F1
#
_cell.length_a   1.000
_cell.length_b   1.000
_cell.length_c   1.000
_cell.angle_alpha   90.00
_cell.angle_beta   90.00
_cell.angle_gamma   90.00
#
_symmetry.space_group_name_H-M   'P 1'
#
loop_
_entity.id
_entity.type
_entity.pdbx_description
1 polymer ?
#
loop_
_entity_poly.entity_id
_entity_poly.type
_entity_poly.pdbx_seq_one_letter_code
_entity_poly.pdbx_strand_id
1 'polypeptide(L)'
;MKSKFIGEIIISFLLIGLLIFFINPLDLLMPQPLHPFMAPFLVVLFIIFAGFLWKETPGDEREQMHKFIASRSAYFATIATLISGVILQSFKGEIDLWIIIAICVGLLAKILGLIYGHIKH
;
A
#
# COMPACT_ATOMS: atom_id res chain seq x y z
N MET A 1 -5.39 -21.01 0.80
CA MET A 1 -5.93 -19.65 1.03
C MET A 1 -5.18 -18.90 2.13
N LYS A 2 -4.91 -19.51 3.30
CA LYS A 2 -4.16 -18.88 4.41
C LYS A 2 -2.79 -18.28 4.04
N SER A 3 -2.00 -18.94 3.18
CA SER A 3 -0.68 -18.42 2.76
C SER A 3 -0.75 -17.14 1.93
N LYS A 4 -1.79 -16.96 1.12
CA LYS A 4 -2.00 -15.74 0.32
C LYS A 4 -2.41 -14.56 1.22
N PHE A 5 -3.28 -14.82 2.19
CA PHE A 5 -3.71 -13.85 3.19
C PHE A 5 -2.54 -13.36 4.07
N ILE A 6 -1.73 -14.28 4.58
CA ILE A 6 -0.53 -13.94 5.36
C ILE A 6 0.47 -13.14 4.50
N GLY A 7 0.64 -13.50 3.22
CA GLY A 7 1.51 -12.77 2.30
C GLY A 7 1.08 -11.32 2.09
N GLU A 8 -0.21 -11.05 1.91
CA GLU A 8 -0.72 -9.69 1.73
C GLU A 8 -0.52 -8.81 2.97
N ILE A 9 -0.75 -9.37 4.17
CA ILE A 9 -0.51 -8.67 5.43
C ILE A 9 0.98 -8.32 5.57
N ILE A 10 1.87 -9.30 5.32
CA ILE A 10 3.31 -9.09 5.40
C ILE A 10 3.76 -8.00 4.42
N ILE A 11 3.31 -8.05 3.17
CA ILE A 11 3.67 -7.05 2.15
C ILE A 11 3.16 -5.66 2.52
N SER A 12 1.93 -5.57 3.06
CA SER A 12 1.35 -4.30 3.51
C SER A 12 2.16 -3.70 4.66
N PHE A 13 2.55 -4.51 5.64
CA PHE A 13 3.43 -4.07 6.73
C PHE A 13 4.82 -3.67 6.25
N LEU A 14 5.38 -4.40 5.28
CA LEU A 14 6.67 -4.03 4.67
C LEU A 14 6.58 -2.68 3.95
N LEU A 15 5.45 -2.43 3.26
CA LEU A 15 5.20 -1.16 2.57
C LEU A 15 5.01 0.00 3.55
N ILE A 16 4.28 -0.22 4.66
CA ILE A 16 4.19 0.74 5.76
C ILE A 16 5.57 1.02 6.38
N GLY A 17 6.36 -0.02 6.65
CA GLY A 17 7.70 0.13 7.20
C GLY A 17 8.62 0.94 6.30
N LEU A 18 8.57 0.68 4.98
CA LEU A 18 9.32 1.43 3.98
C LEU A 18 8.86 2.89 3.90
N LEU A 19 7.56 3.15 4.00
CA LEU A 19 7.00 4.50 4.04
C LEU A 19 7.40 5.29 5.30
N ILE A 20 7.43 4.63 6.47
CA ILE A 20 7.94 5.23 7.70
C ILE A 20 9.42 5.56 7.56
N PHE A 21 10.18 4.73 6.85
CA PHE A 21 11.59 5.01 6.55
C PHE A 21 11.75 6.29 5.71
N PHE A 22 10.85 6.54 4.76
CA PHE A 22 10.80 7.77 3.96
C PHE A 22 10.47 9.04 4.77
N ILE A 23 9.82 8.92 5.94
CA ILE A 23 9.53 10.06 6.82
C ILE A 23 10.81 10.54 7.55
N ASN A 24 11.86 9.71 7.61
CA ASN A 24 13.07 9.97 8.37
C ASN A 24 12.79 10.51 9.80
N PRO A 25 11.99 9.78 10.62
CA PRO A 25 11.48 10.28 11.90
C PRO A 25 12.55 10.56 12.97
N LEU A 26 13.81 10.18 12.72
CA LEU A 26 14.93 10.33 13.67
C LEU A 26 16.09 11.17 13.12
N ASP A 27 15.99 11.71 11.90
CA ASP A 27 17.05 12.42 11.16
C ASP A 27 18.42 11.70 11.04
N LEU A 28 18.50 10.47 11.57
CA LEU A 28 19.67 9.60 11.69
C LEU A 28 19.77 8.58 10.54
N LEU A 29 18.67 8.35 9.84
CA LEU A 29 18.54 7.18 8.95
C LEU A 29 18.81 7.51 7.48
N MET A 30 18.67 8.78 7.06
CA MET A 30 18.71 9.10 5.64
C MET A 30 19.19 10.55 5.31
N PRO A 31 20.47 10.75 4.96
CA PRO A 31 20.91 12.00 4.34
C PRO A 31 20.17 12.24 3.01
N GLN A 32 19.78 13.50 2.76
CA GLN A 32 18.99 13.97 1.61
C GLN A 32 19.28 13.32 0.23
N PRO A 33 20.54 13.05 -0.18
CA PRO A 33 20.81 12.42 -1.48
C PRO A 33 20.31 10.97 -1.63
N LEU A 34 19.93 10.27 -0.56
CA LEU A 34 19.49 8.87 -0.64
C LEU A 34 18.02 8.72 -1.06
N HIS A 35 17.17 9.76 -0.95
CA HIS A 35 15.72 9.67 -1.20
C HIS A 35 15.37 9.14 -2.60
N PRO A 36 16.00 9.65 -3.68
CA PRO A 36 15.72 9.17 -5.03
C PRO A 36 16.14 7.71 -5.24
N PHE A 37 17.18 7.23 -4.55
CA PHE A 37 17.67 5.85 -4.67
C PHE A 37 16.72 4.81 -4.07
N MET A 38 15.84 5.22 -3.16
CA MET A 38 14.86 4.33 -2.53
C MET A 38 13.52 4.29 -3.24
N ALA A 39 13.23 5.24 -4.14
CA ALA A 39 12.00 5.25 -4.93
C ALA A 39 11.79 3.96 -5.77
N PRO A 40 12.81 3.35 -6.41
CA PRO A 40 12.63 2.09 -7.13
C PRO A 40 12.17 0.93 -6.22
N PHE A 41 12.66 0.87 -4.98
CA PHE A 41 12.24 -0.15 -4.01
C PHE A 41 10.77 0.00 -3.64
N LEU A 42 10.32 1.25 -3.43
CA LEU A 42 8.91 1.56 -3.20
C LEU A 42 8.03 1.10 -4.37
N VAL A 43 8.47 1.38 -5.60
CA VAL A 43 7.76 0.97 -6.83
C VAL A 43 7.67 -0.56 -6.94
N VAL A 44 8.78 -1.27 -6.77
CA VAL A 44 8.79 -2.74 -6.84
C VAL A 44 7.86 -3.34 -5.80
N LEU A 45 7.94 -2.87 -4.55
CA LEU A 45 7.09 -3.37 -3.48
C LEU A 45 5.61 -3.09 -3.71
N PHE A 46 5.31 -1.91 -4.26
CA PHE A 46 3.94 -1.56 -4.67
C PHE A 46 3.43 -2.44 -5.80
N ILE A 47 4.24 -2.72 -6.83
CA ILE A 47 3.85 -3.61 -7.93
C ILE A 47 3.55 -5.02 -7.40
N ILE A 48 4.35 -5.51 -6.45
CA ILE A 48 4.09 -6.78 -5.78
C ILE A 48 2.75 -6.72 -5.05
N PHE A 49 2.52 -5.70 -4.21
CA PHE A 49 1.26 -5.49 -3.50
C PHE A 49 0.05 -5.42 -4.45
N ALA A 50 0.17 -4.67 -5.55
CA ALA A 50 -0.82 -4.55 -6.60
C ALA A 50 -1.19 -5.91 -7.23
N GLY A 51 -0.18 -6.74 -7.47
CA GLY A 51 -0.35 -8.09 -8.01
C GLY A 51 -1.06 -9.05 -7.05
N PHE A 52 -0.92 -8.85 -5.73
CA PHE A 52 -1.71 -9.58 -4.73
C PHE A 52 -3.17 -9.12 -4.73
N LEU A 53 -3.39 -7.80 -4.75
CA LEU A 53 -4.73 -7.22 -4.81
C LEU A 53 -5.49 -7.71 -6.05
N TRP A 54 -4.87 -7.58 -7.23
CA TRP A 54 -4.82 -8.53 -8.34
C TRP A 54 -5.70 -9.80 -8.31
N LYS A 55 -5.31 -10.73 -7.45
CA LYS A 55 -5.64 -12.15 -7.55
C LYS A 55 -6.76 -12.60 -6.62
N GLU A 56 -7.41 -11.71 -5.88
CA GLU A 56 -8.57 -12.08 -5.08
C GLU A 56 -9.75 -12.48 -5.97
N THR A 57 -10.18 -13.74 -5.85
CA THR A 57 -11.34 -14.32 -6.55
C THR A 57 -12.60 -14.15 -5.69
N PRO A 58 -13.65 -13.49 -6.20
CA PRO A 58 -14.85 -13.26 -5.39
C PRO A 58 -15.72 -14.51 -5.28
N GLY A 59 -16.34 -14.70 -4.10
CA GLY A 59 -17.39 -15.68 -3.88
C GLY A 59 -18.67 -15.26 -4.60
N ASP A 60 -19.37 -16.23 -5.19
CA ASP A 60 -20.43 -16.03 -6.17
C ASP A 60 -21.73 -15.43 -5.59
N GLU A 61 -21.96 -14.14 -5.86
CA GLU A 61 -23.27 -13.46 -6.00
C GLU A 61 -23.05 -12.23 -6.92
N ARG A 62 -23.60 -12.23 -8.13
CA ARG A 62 -23.26 -11.27 -9.23
C ARG A 62 -23.18 -9.79 -8.81
N GLU A 63 -24.08 -9.32 -7.96
CA GLU A 63 -24.07 -7.91 -7.53
C GLU A 63 -22.96 -7.62 -6.50
N GLN A 64 -22.63 -8.59 -5.64
CA GLN A 64 -21.50 -8.48 -4.72
C GLN A 64 -20.17 -8.49 -5.47
N MET A 65 -20.05 -9.30 -6.53
CA MET A 65 -18.89 -9.34 -7.44
C MET A 65 -18.60 -7.96 -8.05
N HIS A 66 -19.62 -7.26 -8.58
CA HIS A 66 -19.42 -5.93 -9.16
C HIS A 66 -19.04 -4.86 -8.13
N LYS A 67 -19.68 -4.87 -6.95
CA LYS A 67 -19.32 -3.96 -5.85
C LYS A 67 -17.89 -4.20 -5.36
N PHE A 68 -17.49 -5.46 -5.27
CA PHE A 68 -16.13 -5.85 -4.89
C PHE A 68 -15.09 -5.36 -5.91
N ILE A 69 -15.31 -5.60 -7.21
CA ILE A 69 -14.40 -5.14 -8.26
C ILE A 69 -14.28 -3.61 -8.26
N ALA A 70 -15.40 -2.90 -8.15
CA ALA A 70 -15.42 -1.43 -8.12
C ALA A 70 -14.64 -0.87 -6.92
N SER A 71 -14.92 -1.37 -5.72
CA SER A 71 -14.22 -0.99 -4.49
C SER A 71 -12.70 -1.26 -4.59
N ARG A 72 -12.33 -2.42 -5.10
CA ARG A 72 -10.92 -2.82 -5.28
C ARG A 72 -10.18 -1.95 -6.28
N SER A 73 -10.84 -1.62 -7.38
CA SER A 73 -10.28 -0.77 -8.44
C SER A 73 -10.09 0.66 -7.95
N ALA A 74 -11.05 1.20 -7.18
CA ALA A 74 -10.95 2.50 -6.56
C ALA A 74 -9.80 2.56 -5.53
N TYR A 75 -9.66 1.55 -4.67
CA TYR A 75 -8.56 1.44 -3.73
C TYR A 75 -7.20 1.39 -4.44
N PHE A 76 -7.08 0.55 -5.48
CA PHE A 76 -5.86 0.43 -6.26
C PHE A 76 -5.48 1.75 -6.95
N ALA A 77 -6.44 2.39 -7.62
CA ALA A 77 -6.22 3.67 -8.29
C ALA A 77 -5.76 4.74 -7.29
N THR A 78 -6.40 4.82 -6.12
CA THR A 78 -6.05 5.80 -5.08
C THR A 78 -4.62 5.60 -4.58
N ILE A 79 -4.22 4.37 -4.24
CA ILE A 79 -2.86 4.10 -3.77
C ILE A 79 -1.84 4.33 -4.89
N ALA A 80 -2.13 3.94 -6.12
CA ALA A 80 -1.25 4.19 -7.25
C ALA A 80 -0.99 5.69 -7.42
N THR A 81 -2.04 6.52 -7.35
CA THR A 81 -1.92 7.98 -7.42
C THR A 81 -1.08 8.55 -6.28
N LEU A 82 -1.32 8.11 -5.03
CA LEU A 82 -0.54 8.60 -3.88
C LEU A 82 0.94 8.21 -3.99
N ILE A 83 1.24 6.99 -4.43
CA ILE A 83 2.61 6.52 -4.63
C ILE A 83 3.31 7.28 -5.75
N SER A 84 2.63 7.56 -6.87
CA SER A 84 3.15 8.47 -7.90
C SER A 84 3.48 9.85 -7.32
N GLY A 85 2.65 10.37 -6.40
CA GLY A 85 2.92 11.59 -5.66
C GLY A 85 4.22 11.52 -4.84
N VAL A 86 4.40 10.46 -4.05
CA VAL A 86 5.64 10.22 -3.27
C VAL A 86 6.87 10.16 -4.17
N ILE A 87 6.78 9.49 -5.33
CA ILE A 87 7.88 9.39 -6.27
C ILE A 87 8.27 10.77 -6.80
N LEU A 88 7.30 11.58 -7.24
CA LEU A 88 7.56 12.94 -7.75
C LEU A 88 8.13 13.87 -6.67
N GLN A 89 7.66 13.72 -5.42
CA GLN A 89 8.17 14.48 -4.28
C GLN A 89 9.57 14.04 -3.85
N SER A 90 9.88 12.75 -3.94
CA SER A 90 11.21 12.22 -3.64
C SER A 90 12.32 12.85 -4.51
N PHE A 91 12.03 13.14 -5.79
CA PHE A 91 12.98 13.85 -6.65
C PHE A 91 13.21 15.31 -6.25
N LYS A 92 12.26 15.95 -5.56
CA LYS A 92 12.37 17.32 -5.06
C LYS A 92 13.03 17.38 -3.67
N GLY A 93 13.21 16.23 -3.01
CA GLY A 93 13.74 16.16 -1.63
C GLY A 93 12.77 16.63 -0.55
N GLU A 94 11.55 17.03 -0.92
CA GLU A 94 10.49 17.50 -0.03
C GLU A 94 9.33 16.50 -0.06
N ILE A 95 9.31 15.61 0.91
CA ILE A 95 8.27 14.59 1.04
C ILE A 95 7.17 15.12 1.96
N ASP A 96 5.94 15.17 1.45
CA ASP A 96 4.79 15.57 2.24
C ASP A 96 4.35 14.42 3.15
N LEU A 97 4.45 14.68 4.46
CA LEU A 97 4.05 13.74 5.52
C LEU A 97 2.59 13.28 5.34
N TRP A 98 1.70 14.15 4.86
CA TRP A 98 0.28 13.82 4.71
C TRP A 98 0.03 12.73 3.68
N ILE A 99 0.82 12.71 2.59
CA ILE A 99 0.70 11.68 1.56
C ILE A 99 1.10 10.32 2.14
N ILE A 100 2.16 10.28 2.96
CA ILE A 100 2.59 9.04 3.60
C ILE A 100 1.56 8.57 4.61
N ILE A 101 1.05 9.46 5.47
CA ILE A 101 0.00 9.14 6.44
C ILE A 101 -1.24 8.59 5.72
N ALA A 102 -1.66 9.21 4.61
CA ALA A 102 -2.81 8.76 3.83
C ALA A 102 -2.63 7.32 3.32
N ILE A 103 -1.45 6.97 2.78
CA ILE A 103 -1.16 5.59 2.34
C ILE A 103 -1.18 4.63 3.53
N CYS A 104 -0.55 4.99 4.64
CA CYS A 104 -0.51 4.15 5.85
C CYS A 104 -1.91 3.89 6.41
N VAL A 105 -2.76 4.92 6.51
CA VAL A 105 -4.15 4.79 6.98
C VAL A 105 -4.96 3.92 6.02
N GLY A 106 -4.82 4.10 4.70
CA GLY A 106 -5.49 3.27 3.71
C GLY A 106 -5.12 1.78 3.82
N LEU A 107 -3.83 1.48 3.98
CA LEU A 107 -3.34 0.11 4.17
C LEU A 107 -3.84 -0.50 5.47
N LEU A 108 -3.81 0.25 6.58
CA LEU A 108 -4.34 -0.21 7.87
C LEU A 108 -5.85 -0.49 7.79
N ALA A 109 -6.63 0.42 7.19
CA ALA A 109 -8.07 0.23 7.00
C ALA A 109 -8.36 -1.05 6.21
N LYS A 110 -7.56 -1.34 5.18
CA LYS A 110 -7.70 -2.58 4.41
C LYS A 110 -7.34 -3.83 5.22
N ILE A 111 -6.24 -3.81 5.98
CA ILE A 111 -5.86 -4.93 6.85
C ILE A 111 -6.97 -5.20 7.88
N LEU A 112 -7.54 -4.16 8.49
CA LEU A 112 -8.65 -4.29 9.44
C LEU A 112 -9.89 -4.88 8.76
N GLY A 113 -10.24 -4.40 7.56
CA GLY A 113 -11.35 -4.96 6.77
C GLY A 113 -11.16 -6.43 6.41
N LEU A 114 -9.93 -6.81 6.04
CA LEU A 114 -9.55 -8.19 5.75
C LEU A 114 -9.65 -9.10 6.98
N ILE A 115 -9.16 -8.65 8.14
CA ILE A 115 -9.26 -9.38 9.41
C ILE A 115 -10.74 -9.55 9.81
N TYR A 116 -11.54 -8.48 9.72
CA TYR A 116 -12.96 -8.54 10.04
C TYR A 116 -13.71 -9.52 9.14
N GLY A 117 -13.44 -9.49 7.82
CA GLY A 117 -14.03 -10.42 6.86
C GLY A 117 -13.69 -11.89 7.15
N HIS A 118 -12.47 -12.17 7.63
CA HIS A 118 -12.04 -13.53 7.99
C HIS A 118 -12.55 -13.99 9.37
N ILE A 119 -12.86 -13.09 10.30
CA ILE A 119 -13.42 -13.47 11.61
C ILE A 119 -14.92 -13.77 11.50
N LYS A 120 -15.63 -13.08 10.59
CA LYS A 120 -17.09 -13.18 10.46
C LYS A 120 -17.55 -14.37 9.59
N HIS A 121 -16.65 -15.03 8.87
CA HIS A 121 -16.87 -16.20 8.02
C HIS A 121 -15.97 -17.36 8.42
#